data_AF-A0A388QMX6-F1
#
_entry.id   AF-A0A388QMX6-F1
#
_cell.length_a   1.000
_cell.length_b   1.000
_cell.length_c   1.000
_cell.angle_alpha   90.00
_cell.angle_beta   90.00
_cell.angle_gamma   90.00
#
_symmetry.space_group_name_H-M   'P 1'
#
loop_
_entity.id
_entity.type
_entity.pdbx_description
1 polymer ?
#
loop_
_entity_poly.entity_id
_entity_poly.type
_entity_poly.pdbx_seq_one_letter_code
_entity_poly.pdbx_strand_id
1 'polypeptide(L)'
;MAEVVKEITKLSGQKPIITKASKSVASFKVRAGMPLGCVVTLRGARMWEFYLRLTAVALPMIRDFRGVGNRLDGRGNYSLGISDHTIFPETQADGQQRANIGMDICIATSAHTDDEGRDLLRLLGMPFRRSSAATADAAAETAKA
;
A
#
# COMPACT_ATOMS: atom_id res chain seq x y z
N MET A 1 11.21 -12.91 -10.98
CA MET A 1 11.97 -11.72 -10.52
C MET A 1 12.11 -10.65 -11.60
N ALA A 2 12.60 -10.96 -12.80
CA ALA A 2 12.78 -9.95 -13.85
C ALA A 2 11.47 -9.24 -14.25
N GLU A 3 10.35 -9.97 -14.28
CA GLU A 3 9.02 -9.44 -14.58
C GLU A 3 8.48 -8.54 -13.46
N VAL A 4 8.49 -9.02 -12.21
CA VAL A 4 8.13 -8.23 -11.00
C VAL A 4 8.92 -6.92 -10.94
N VAL A 5 10.21 -6.94 -11.26
CA VAL A 5 11.05 -5.73 -11.28
C VAL A 5 10.57 -4.76 -12.35
N LYS A 6 10.16 -5.23 -13.54
CA LYS A 6 9.63 -4.36 -14.60
C LYS A 6 8.31 -3.73 -14.20
N GLU A 7 7.39 -4.49 -13.61
CA GLU A 7 6.09 -3.99 -13.16
C GLU A 7 6.22 -2.96 -12.05
N ILE A 8 7.00 -3.26 -11.00
CA ILE A 8 7.25 -2.31 -9.92
C ILE A 8 7.99 -1.07 -10.44
N THR A 9 8.85 -1.20 -11.45
CA THR A 9 9.49 -0.04 -12.10
C THR A 9 8.47 0.82 -12.85
N LYS A 10 7.52 0.20 -13.58
CA LYS A 10 6.44 0.95 -14.25
C LYS A 10 5.57 1.69 -13.25
N LEU A 11 5.20 1.01 -12.15
CA LEU A 11 4.34 1.57 -11.12
C LEU A 11 5.00 2.75 -10.40
N SER A 12 6.22 2.53 -9.88
CA SER A 12 6.91 3.48 -9.02
C SER A 12 7.75 4.52 -9.78
N GLY A 13 7.95 4.32 -11.10
CA GLY A 13 8.87 5.13 -11.91
C GLY A 13 10.35 4.97 -11.53
N GLN A 14 10.67 4.05 -10.61
CA GLN A 14 12.00 3.87 -10.05
C GLN A 14 12.42 2.41 -10.14
N LYS A 15 13.68 2.16 -10.51
CA LYS A 15 14.21 0.81 -10.54
C LYS A 15 14.31 0.27 -9.09
N PRO A 16 13.61 -0.83 -8.75
CA PRO A 16 13.64 -1.39 -7.41
C PRO A 16 14.95 -2.12 -7.14
N ILE A 17 15.28 -2.24 -5.86
CA ILE A 17 16.45 -2.98 -5.37
C ILE A 17 16.02 -4.42 -5.08
N ILE A 18 16.76 -5.40 -5.61
CA ILE A 18 16.51 -6.81 -5.34
C ILE A 18 17.05 -7.16 -3.95
N THR A 19 16.17 -7.62 -3.06
CA THR A 19 16.54 -8.04 -1.71
C THR A 19 17.01 -9.49 -1.73
N LYS A 20 18.16 -9.73 -1.09
CA LYS A 20 18.76 -11.05 -0.96
C LYS A 20 18.53 -11.59 0.46
N ALA A 21 18.41 -12.91 0.57
CA ALA A 21 18.31 -13.58 1.86
C ALA A 21 19.58 -13.35 2.71
N SER A 22 19.43 -12.82 3.91
CA SER A 22 20.54 -12.64 4.86
C SER A 22 20.93 -13.95 5.56
N LYS A 23 19.95 -14.83 5.81
CA LYS A 23 20.14 -16.11 6.49
C LYS A 23 19.62 -17.26 5.63
N SER A 24 20.25 -18.42 5.76
CA SER A 24 19.76 -19.67 5.17
C SER A 24 18.69 -20.28 6.08
N VAL A 25 17.52 -20.60 5.53
CA VAL A 25 16.42 -21.21 6.28
C VAL A 25 15.91 -22.41 5.48
N ALA A 26 16.16 -23.62 6.01
CA ALA A 26 15.87 -24.87 5.33
C ALA A 26 14.37 -25.08 5.06
N SER A 27 13.49 -24.67 5.98
CA SER A 27 12.03 -24.81 5.85
C SER A 27 11.47 -24.11 4.61
N PHE A 28 12.06 -22.98 4.21
CA PHE A 28 11.68 -22.24 3.02
C PHE A 28 12.53 -22.58 1.79
N LYS A 29 13.47 -23.53 1.91
CA LYS A 29 14.45 -23.90 0.89
C LYS A 29 15.30 -22.70 0.40
N VAL A 30 15.53 -21.72 1.28
CA VAL A 30 16.27 -20.49 0.97
C VAL A 30 17.71 -20.62 1.44
N ARG A 31 18.65 -20.21 0.58
CA ARG A 31 20.07 -20.07 0.91
C ARG A 31 20.46 -18.60 1.05
N ALA A 32 21.41 -18.30 1.92
CA ALA A 32 21.99 -16.97 2.05
C ALA A 32 22.49 -16.45 0.68
N GLY A 33 22.17 -15.20 0.37
CA GLY A 33 22.49 -14.55 -0.90
C GLY A 33 21.49 -14.79 -2.04
N MET A 34 20.51 -15.68 -1.89
CA MET A 34 19.48 -15.93 -2.89
C MET A 34 18.52 -14.72 -3.01
N PRO A 35 18.14 -14.27 -4.22
CA PRO A 35 17.16 -13.20 -4.41
C PRO A 35 15.76 -13.66 -4.01
N LEU A 36 15.09 -12.92 -3.12
CA LEU A 36 13.76 -13.27 -2.59
C LEU A 36 12.69 -12.24 -2.96
N GLY A 37 13.03 -10.95 -2.94
CA GLY A 37 12.07 -9.88 -3.15
C GLY A 37 12.65 -8.69 -3.89
N CYS A 38 11.84 -7.66 -4.03
CA CYS A 38 12.25 -6.35 -4.49
C CYS A 38 11.64 -5.27 -3.60
N VAL A 39 12.38 -4.19 -3.36
CA VAL A 39 11.91 -3.06 -2.57
C VAL A 39 12.21 -1.76 -3.30
N VAL A 40 11.31 -0.80 -3.18
CA VAL A 40 11.50 0.55 -3.68
C VAL A 40 11.21 1.53 -2.54
N THR A 41 12.08 2.52 -2.38
CA THR A 41 11.88 3.61 -1.42
C THR A 41 11.63 4.88 -2.21
N LEU A 42 10.42 5.41 -2.10
CA LEU A 42 10.01 6.66 -2.76
C LEU A 42 10.14 7.82 -1.78
N ARG A 43 10.72 8.94 -2.24
CA ARG A 43 10.89 10.18 -1.47
C ARG A 43 10.63 11.39 -2.36
N GLY A 44 10.26 12.52 -1.76
CA GLY A 44 10.03 13.78 -2.48
C GLY A 44 8.82 13.69 -3.43
N ALA A 45 8.94 14.27 -4.63
CA ALA A 45 7.84 14.36 -5.60
C ALA A 45 7.25 13.00 -5.99
N ARG A 46 8.11 11.99 -6.20
CA ARG A 46 7.68 10.63 -6.60
C ARG A 46 6.83 9.93 -5.56
N MET A 47 7.09 10.20 -4.28
CA MET A 47 6.30 9.67 -3.18
C MET A 47 4.88 10.24 -3.22
N TRP A 48 4.75 11.56 -3.37
CA TRP A 48 3.46 12.24 -3.43
C TRP A 48 2.65 11.85 -4.65
N GLU A 49 3.30 11.71 -5.81
CA GLU A 49 2.65 11.23 -7.03
C GLU A 49 2.12 9.80 -6.89
N PHE A 50 2.94 8.90 -6.33
CA PHE A 50 2.51 7.53 -6.06
C PHE A 50 1.38 7.46 -5.03
N TYR A 51 1.46 8.26 -3.97
CA TYR A 51 0.41 8.35 -2.95
C TYR A 51 -0.91 8.83 -3.54
N LEU A 52 -0.88 9.89 -4.37
CA LEU A 52 -2.07 10.39 -5.05
C LEU A 52 -2.68 9.34 -5.98
N ARG A 53 -1.86 8.62 -6.75
CA ARG A 53 -2.33 7.51 -7.59
C ARG A 53 -2.93 6.38 -6.76
N LEU A 54 -2.33 6.06 -5.61
CA LEU A 54 -2.86 5.05 -4.69
C LEU A 54 -4.24 5.46 -4.16
N THR A 55 -4.38 6.66 -3.62
CA THR A 55 -5.64 7.09 -2.96
C THR A 55 -6.74 7.44 -3.95
N ALA A 56 -6.42 8.16 -5.03
CA ALA A 56 -7.42 8.66 -5.97
C ALA A 56 -7.83 7.63 -7.03
N VAL A 57 -6.93 6.72 -7.42
CA VAL A 57 -7.17 5.79 -8.53
C VAL A 57 -7.22 4.35 -8.04
N ALA A 58 -6.18 3.89 -7.34
CA ALA A 58 -6.03 2.46 -7.06
C ALA A 58 -6.99 1.92 -5.99
N LEU A 59 -7.18 2.64 -4.87
CA LEU A 59 -8.08 2.19 -3.80
C LEU A 59 -9.55 2.10 -4.23
N PRO A 60 -10.13 3.06 -4.96
CA PRO A 60 -11.51 2.96 -5.46
C PRO A 60 -11.72 1.83 -6.48
N MET A 61 -10.67 1.42 -7.20
CA MET A 61 -10.74 0.32 -8.16
C MET A 61 -10.80 -1.07 -7.51
N ILE A 62 -10.54 -1.18 -6.20
CA ILE A 62 -10.67 -2.44 -5.47
C ILE A 62 -12.15 -2.85 -5.42
N ARG A 63 -12.46 -4.05 -5.91
CA ARG A 63 -13.82 -4.61 -5.83
C ARG A 63 -14.25 -4.75 -4.37
N ASP A 64 -15.47 -4.28 -4.06
CA ASP A 64 -16.04 -4.28 -2.71
C ASP A 64 -15.19 -3.55 -1.65
N PHE A 65 -14.56 -2.44 -2.05
CA PHE A 65 -13.73 -1.64 -1.14
C PHE A 65 -14.57 -1.02 0.00
N ARG A 66 -14.25 -1.39 1.25
CA ARG A 66 -14.93 -0.88 2.47
C ARG A 66 -14.07 0.09 3.29
N GLY A 67 -13.00 0.61 2.69
CA GLY A 67 -11.99 1.39 3.38
C GLY A 67 -10.86 0.53 3.95
N VAL A 68 -9.72 1.18 4.20
CA VAL A 68 -8.53 0.56 4.76
C VAL A 68 -8.61 0.43 6.29
N GLY A 69 -7.86 -0.50 6.87
CA GLY A 69 -7.81 -0.72 8.31
C GLY A 69 -7.24 0.51 9.05
N ASN A 70 -7.73 0.77 10.27
CA ASN A 70 -7.35 1.95 11.06
C ASN A 70 -6.16 1.71 12.02
N ARG A 71 -5.44 0.59 11.83
CA ARG A 71 -4.37 0.16 12.73
C ARG A 71 -3.03 0.70 12.22
N LEU A 72 -2.36 1.48 13.06
CA LEU A 72 -1.00 1.96 12.87
C LEU A 72 -0.01 1.12 13.69
N ASP A 73 1.28 1.43 13.60
CA ASP A 73 2.38 0.68 14.23
C ASP A 73 2.73 1.13 15.66
N GLY A 74 2.01 2.07 16.25
CA GLY A 74 2.30 2.67 17.57
C GLY A 74 3.18 3.90 17.51
N ARG A 75 3.75 4.23 16.34
CA ARG A 75 4.64 5.38 16.12
C ARG A 75 4.17 6.22 14.92
N GLY A 76 2.88 6.17 14.59
CA GLY A 76 2.30 6.96 13.52
C GLY A 76 2.64 6.50 12.09
N ASN A 77 3.33 5.37 11.91
CA ASN A 77 3.52 4.80 10.57
C ASN A 77 2.36 3.87 10.20
N TYR A 78 2.10 3.79 8.90
CA TYR A 78 1.00 3.02 8.38
C TYR A 78 1.47 2.00 7.35
N SER A 79 1.01 0.75 7.49
CA SER A 79 1.30 -0.33 6.56
C SER A 79 0.02 -0.85 5.95
N LEU A 80 -0.05 -0.84 4.62
CA LEU A 80 -1.16 -1.36 3.83
C LEU A 80 -0.70 -2.57 3.02
N GLY A 81 -1.30 -3.72 3.26
CA GLY A 81 -1.15 -4.89 2.41
C GLY A 81 -2.16 -4.85 1.27
N ILE A 82 -1.68 -4.98 0.04
CA ILE A 82 -2.47 -5.05 -1.19
C ILE A 82 -2.29 -6.44 -1.77
N SER A 83 -3.41 -7.16 -1.97
CA SER A 83 -3.37 -8.53 -2.48
C SER A 83 -3.05 -8.62 -3.97
N ASP A 84 -3.38 -7.58 -4.74
CA ASP A 84 -3.17 -7.56 -6.19
C ASP A 84 -2.79 -6.16 -6.69
N HIS A 85 -1.67 -6.08 -7.41
CA HIS A 85 -1.15 -4.86 -8.02
C HIS A 85 -1.90 -4.44 -9.31
N THR A 86 -2.81 -5.27 -9.84
CA THR A 86 -3.67 -4.93 -10.99
C THR A 86 -4.63 -3.76 -10.75
N ILE A 87 -4.75 -3.31 -9.49
CA ILE A 87 -5.52 -2.11 -9.12
C ILE A 87 -4.95 -0.82 -9.75
N PHE A 88 -3.70 -0.85 -10.19
CA PHE A 88 -3.07 0.27 -10.87
C PHE A 88 -3.30 0.15 -12.39
N PRO A 89 -3.88 1.17 -13.06
CA PRO A 89 -4.17 1.11 -14.49
C PRO A 89 -2.92 1.03 -15.37
N GLU A 90 -1.76 1.44 -14.86
CA GLU A 90 -0.47 1.34 -15.54
C GLU A 90 0.02 -0.11 -15.70
N THR A 91 -0.56 -1.03 -14.94
CA THR A 91 -0.32 -2.46 -15.06
C THR A 91 -1.18 -3.00 -16.20
N GLN A 92 -0.87 -2.64 -17.45
CA GLN A 92 -1.45 -3.32 -18.62
C GLN A 92 -0.77 -4.69 -18.77
N ALA A 93 -1.44 -5.71 -18.23
CA ALA A 93 -1.09 -7.10 -18.45
C ALA A 93 -1.47 -7.49 -19.89
N ASP A 94 -0.53 -7.30 -20.80
CA ASP A 94 -0.64 -7.80 -22.17
C ASP A 94 -0.33 -9.31 -22.15
N GLY A 95 -1.38 -10.14 -22.16
CA GLY A 95 -1.29 -11.57 -22.47
C GLY A 95 -0.73 -12.54 -21.41
N GLN A 96 -1.60 -13.44 -20.95
CA GLN A 96 -1.33 -14.86 -20.64
C GLN A 96 -0.58 -15.29 -19.37
N GLN A 97 -0.07 -14.41 -18.50
CA GLN A 97 0.39 -14.85 -17.17
C GLN A 97 0.08 -13.84 -16.07
N ARG A 98 -1.16 -13.88 -15.57
CA ARG A 98 -1.59 -13.14 -14.37
C ARG A 98 -0.93 -13.74 -13.14
N ALA A 99 0.32 -13.39 -12.88
CA ALA A 99 0.87 -13.55 -11.55
C ALA A 99 0.28 -12.44 -10.68
N ASN A 100 -0.76 -12.73 -9.91
CA ASN A 100 -1.29 -11.79 -8.92
C ASN A 100 -0.20 -11.56 -7.87
N ILE A 101 0.58 -10.50 -8.06
CA ILE A 101 1.62 -10.12 -7.13
C ILE A 101 1.00 -9.19 -6.11
N GLY A 102 0.99 -9.64 -4.86
CA GLY A 102 0.69 -8.78 -3.72
C GLY A 102 1.87 -7.85 -3.42
N MET A 103 1.57 -6.72 -2.79
CA MET A 103 2.58 -5.78 -2.32
C MET A 103 2.20 -5.21 -0.96
N ASP A 104 3.21 -4.90 -0.16
CA ASP A 104 3.05 -4.14 1.06
C ASP A 104 3.56 -2.71 0.83
N ILE A 105 2.73 -1.73 1.20
CA ILE A 105 3.06 -0.31 1.13
C ILE A 105 3.20 0.21 2.55
N CYS A 106 4.41 0.66 2.88
CA CYS A 106 4.70 1.27 4.18
C CYS A 106 4.84 2.79 4.02
N ILE A 107 3.95 3.53 4.65
CA ILE A 107 3.97 4.99 4.72
C ILE A 107 4.64 5.37 6.04
N ALA A 108 5.89 5.81 5.95
CA ALA A 108 6.63 6.36 7.08
C ALA A 108 6.25 7.83 7.25
N THR A 109 5.83 8.21 8.45
CA THR A 109 5.49 9.61 8.78
C THR A 109 6.43 10.15 9.85
N SER A 110 6.36 11.45 10.10
CA SER A 110 7.08 12.10 11.20
C SER A 110 6.26 12.18 12.49
N ALA A 111 5.06 11.60 12.52
CA ALA A 111 4.20 11.62 13.71
C ALA A 111 4.86 10.81 14.84
N HIS A 112 4.58 11.21 16.09
CA HIS A 112 5.07 10.49 17.25
C HIS A 112 4.01 9.56 17.84
N THR A 113 2.74 9.83 17.54
CA THR A 113 1.60 9.07 18.03
C THR A 113 0.76 8.56 16.86
N ASP A 114 -0.01 7.50 17.12
CA ASP A 114 -0.90 6.90 16.12
C ASP A 114 -2.06 7.83 15.75
N ASP A 115 -2.50 8.68 16.67
CA ASP A 115 -3.61 9.60 16.42
C ASP A 115 -3.17 10.72 15.47
N GLU A 116 -2.00 11.32 15.68
CA GLU A 116 -1.40 12.29 14.74
C GLU A 116 -1.20 11.68 13.34
N GLY A 117 -0.65 10.46 13.29
CA GLY A 117 -0.42 9.75 12.02
C GLY A 117 -1.73 9.45 11.28
N ARG A 118 -2.77 9.04 12.02
CA ARG A 118 -4.10 8.78 11.46
C ARG A 118 -4.74 10.05 10.94
N ASP A 119 -4.69 11.14 11.70
CA ASP A 119 -5.31 12.40 11.30
C ASP A 119 -4.62 12.99 10.08
N LEU A 120 -3.29 12.91 10.01
CA LEU A 120 -2.52 13.28 8.82
C LEU A 120 -3.00 12.49 7.59
N LEU A 121 -3.05 11.16 7.69
CA LEU A 121 -3.47 10.31 6.56
C LEU A 121 -4.93 10.55 6.18
N ARG A 122 -5.79 10.86 7.15
CA ARG A 122 -7.20 11.19 6.91
C ARG A 122 -7.35 12.50 6.15
N LEU A 123 -6.60 13.54 6.53
CA LEU A 123 -6.58 14.82 5.83
C LEU A 123 -5.99 14.72 4.43
N LEU A 124 -5.03 13.81 4.23
CA LEU A 124 -4.46 13.48 2.92
C LEU A 124 -5.40 12.65 2.02
N GLY A 125 -6.61 12.31 2.50
CA GLY A 125 -7.64 11.63 1.71
C GLY A 125 -7.59 10.11 1.78
N MET A 126 -6.92 9.54 2.79
CA MET A 126 -6.92 8.09 2.98
C MET A 126 -8.30 7.59 3.42
N PRO A 127 -8.93 6.67 2.68
CA PRO A 127 -10.28 6.19 3.00
C PRO A 127 -10.23 5.13 4.11
N PHE A 128 -10.12 5.56 5.36
CA PHE A 128 -10.21 4.65 6.50
C PHE A 128 -11.63 4.08 6.64
N ARG A 129 -11.72 2.78 6.96
CA ARG A 129 -12.99 2.16 7.31
C ARG A 129 -13.55 2.86 8.54
N ARG A 130 -14.76 3.41 8.42
CA ARG A 130 -15.50 3.96 9.56
C ARG A 130 -15.66 2.85 10.61
N SER A 131 -15.06 3.04 11.78
CA SER A 131 -15.45 2.28 12.97
C SER A 131 -16.93 2.55 13.21
N SER A 132 -17.71 1.53 13.58
CA SER A 132 -19.17 1.59 13.69
C SER A 132 -19.68 2.74 14.57
N ALA A 133 -18.84 3.30 15.45
CA ALA A 133 -19.15 4.50 16.25
C ALA A 133 -19.37 5.78 15.41
N ALA A 134 -18.61 6.02 14.34
CA ALA A 134 -18.69 7.29 13.58
C ALA A 134 -19.88 7.36 12.60
N THR A 135 -20.51 6.22 12.31
CA THR A 135 -21.72 6.15 11.47
C THR A 135 -22.98 6.57 12.21
N ALA A 136 -22.98 6.55 13.55
CA ALA A 136 -24.11 6.99 14.35
C ALA A 136 -24.30 8.51 14.29
N ASP A 137 -23.22 9.29 14.34
CA ASP A 137 -23.29 10.76 14.30
C ASP A 137 -23.65 11.30 12.91
N ALA A 138 -23.12 10.69 11.83
CA ALA A 138 -23.44 11.12 10.47
C ALA A 138 -24.89 10.80 10.06
N ALA A 139 -25.51 9.74 10.60
CA ALA A 139 -26.92 9.43 10.35
C ALA A 139 -27.87 10.33 11.16
N ALA A 140 -27.44 10.82 12.32
CA ALA A 140 -28.21 11.75 13.13
C ALA A 140 -28.29 13.16 12.51
N GLU A 141 -27.30 13.56 11.72
CA GLU A 141 -27.25 14.87 11.05
C GLU A 141 -28.14 14.91 9.79
N THR A 142 -28.26 13.81 9.05
CA THR A 142 -29.16 13.72 7.87
C THR A 142 -30.64 13.55 8.24
N ALA A 143 -30.95 13.12 9.47
CA ALA A 143 -32.32 12.95 9.94
C ALA A 143 -32.92 14.23 10.56
N LYS A 144 -32.14 15.30 10.64
CA LYS A 144 -32.54 16.58 11.27
C LYS A 144 -32.72 17.73 10.27
N ALA A 145 -32.74 17.42 8.97
CA ALA A 145 -33.04 18.33 7.86
C ALA A 145 -34.37 17.96 7.21
#